data_AF-A0A9N9ZXS0-F1
#
_entry.id   AF-A0A9N9ZXS0-F1
#
_cell.length_a   1.000
_cell.length_b   1.000
_cell.length_c   1.000
_cell.angle_alpha   90.00
_cell.angle_beta   90.00
_cell.angle_gamma   90.00
#
_symmetry.space_group_name_H-M   'P 1'
#
loop_
_entity.id
_entity.type
_entity.pdbx_description
1 polymer ?
#
loop_
_entity_poly.entity_id
_entity_poly.type
_entity_poly.pdbx_seq_one_letter_code
_entity_poly.pdbx_strand_id
1 'polypeptide(L)'
;MQLLTPSVGMFLGQGMKKCIDLVPLYEVPGPLKASALPGLHALSGADITGSFAHKGKVTWWKIFKTADRKFLEALGALGTTPSLTETVQQVLEEFISQLYISKTKLTSINDVRSSLFAKKQCKDENLPPTRTALQPA
;
A
#
# COMPACT_ATOMS: atom_id res chain seq x y z
N MET A 1 -10.02 18.75 -12.68
CA MET A 1 -8.75 19.25 -12.12
C MET A 1 -7.63 18.64 -12.95
N GLN A 2 -7.10 19.38 -13.92
CA GLN A 2 -6.12 18.91 -14.90
C GLN A 2 -4.86 19.76 -14.71
N LEU A 3 -3.83 19.18 -14.12
CA LEU A 3 -2.56 19.86 -13.79
C LEU A 3 -1.37 19.00 -14.23
N LEU A 4 -1.34 18.59 -15.50
CA LEU A 4 -0.10 18.12 -16.12
C LEU A 4 0.07 18.90 -17.42
N THR A 5 0.96 19.88 -17.38
CA THR A 5 1.46 20.63 -18.55
C THR A 5 2.38 19.73 -19.40
N PRO A 6 2.72 20.08 -20.66
CA PRO A 6 3.31 19.15 -21.64
C PRO A 6 4.71 18.60 -21.33
N SER A 7 5.29 18.86 -20.16
CA SER A 7 6.52 18.21 -19.72
C SER A 7 6.73 18.45 -18.21
N VAL A 8 6.03 17.70 -17.36
CA VAL A 8 6.37 17.67 -15.92
C VAL A 8 7.38 16.55 -15.71
N GLY A 9 8.60 16.90 -15.31
CA GLY A 9 9.67 15.96 -15.03
C GLY A 9 10.21 16.11 -13.61
N MET A 10 10.73 15.03 -13.05
CA MET A 10 11.48 15.05 -11.78
C MET A 10 12.95 14.74 -12.05
N PHE A 11 13.83 15.63 -11.59
CA PHE A 11 15.27 15.43 -11.66
C PHE A 11 15.78 14.71 -10.40
N LEU A 12 16.56 13.67 -10.59
CA LEU A 12 17.07 12.79 -9.54
C LEU A 12 18.60 12.72 -9.54
N GLY A 13 19.13 12.43 -8.35
CA GLY A 13 20.55 12.22 -8.10
C GLY A 13 21.33 13.50 -7.87
N GLN A 14 22.53 13.37 -7.33
CA GLN A 14 23.43 14.50 -7.10
C GLN A 14 23.79 15.15 -8.45
N GLY A 15 23.53 16.45 -8.57
CA GLY A 15 23.70 17.19 -9.83
C GLY A 15 22.62 16.95 -10.87
N MET A 16 21.45 16.41 -10.49
CA MET A 16 20.25 16.33 -11.34
C MET A 16 20.47 15.60 -12.68
N LYS A 17 21.33 14.58 -12.69
CA LYS A 17 21.77 13.90 -13.92
C LYS A 17 20.72 12.97 -14.54
N LYS A 18 19.65 12.65 -13.82
CA LYS A 18 18.56 11.79 -14.30
C LYS A 18 17.26 12.58 -14.31
N CYS A 19 16.57 12.63 -15.44
CA CYS A 19 15.21 13.17 -15.52
C CYS A 19 14.23 12.02 -15.69
N ILE A 20 13.17 12.01 -14.89
CA ILE A 20 12.04 11.10 -15.05
C ILE A 20 10.85 11.92 -15.53
N ASP A 21 10.30 11.55 -16.68
CA ASP A 21 9.04 12.08 -17.16
C ASP A 21 7.89 11.55 -16.28
N LEU A 22 7.11 12.47 -15.71
CA LEU A 22 5.99 12.12 -14.85
C LEU A 22 4.71 11.80 -15.64
N VAL A 23 4.62 12.20 -16.91
CA VAL A 23 3.42 11.95 -17.72
C VAL A 23 3.14 10.45 -17.86
N PRO A 24 4.11 9.59 -18.24
CA PRO A 24 3.88 8.15 -18.29
C PRO A 24 3.58 7.53 -16.92
N LEU A 25 4.12 8.10 -15.84
CA LEU A 25 3.85 7.62 -14.48
C LEU A 25 2.41 7.85 -14.03
N TYR A 26 1.72 8.83 -14.62
CA TYR A 26 0.30 9.09 -14.38
C TYR A 26 -0.59 8.37 -15.39
N GLU A 27 -0.27 8.46 -16.69
CA GLU A 27 -1.13 7.97 -17.76
C GLU A 27 -1.21 6.45 -17.82
N VAL A 28 -0.08 5.75 -17.69
CA VAL A 28 -0.03 4.27 -17.77
C VAL A 28 -0.89 3.59 -16.69
N PRO A 29 -0.78 3.93 -15.39
CA PRO A 29 -1.63 3.35 -14.37
C PRO A 29 -3.05 3.96 -14.35
N GLY A 30 -3.22 5.17 -14.92
CA GLY A 30 -4.46 5.92 -14.92
C GLY A 30 -4.77 6.62 -13.59
N PRO A 31 -5.79 7.51 -13.58
CA PRO A 31 -6.01 8.46 -12.48
C PRO A 31 -6.18 7.82 -11.11
N LEU A 32 -7.01 6.78 -11.02
CA LEU A 32 -7.35 6.12 -9.75
C LEU A 32 -6.14 5.42 -9.12
N LYS A 33 -5.35 4.74 -9.96
CA LYS A 33 -4.18 4.01 -9.48
C LYS A 33 -3.03 4.97 -9.18
N ALA A 34 -2.87 6.02 -9.97
CA ALA A 34 -1.93 7.10 -9.67
C ALA A 34 -2.26 7.79 -8.33
N SER A 35 -3.53 8.11 -8.06
CA SER A 35 -3.96 8.72 -6.79
C SER A 35 -3.77 7.81 -5.57
N ALA A 36 -3.70 6.48 -5.77
CA ALA A 36 -3.48 5.51 -4.70
C ALA A 36 -1.99 5.31 -4.35
N LEU A 37 -1.04 5.78 -5.18
CA LEU A 37 0.39 5.61 -4.96
C LEU A 37 0.89 6.24 -3.65
N PRO A 38 0.49 7.47 -3.26
CA PRO A 38 0.89 8.05 -1.98
C PRO A 38 0.43 7.21 -0.78
N GLY A 39 -0.82 6.73 -0.81
CA GLY A 39 -1.35 5.85 0.24
C GLY A 39 -0.63 4.51 0.30
N LEU A 40 -0.30 3.91 -0.85
CA LEU A 40 0.53 2.71 -0.91
C LEU A 40 1.92 2.95 -0.30
N HIS A 41 2.54 4.10 -0.60
CA HIS A 41 3.84 4.44 -0.04
C HIS A 41 3.79 4.62 1.48
N ALA A 42 2.78 5.36 1.98
CA ALA A 42 2.57 5.56 3.41
C ALA A 42 2.34 4.22 4.15
N LEU A 43 1.54 3.32 3.55
CA LEU A 43 1.21 2.03 4.16
C LEU A 43 2.37 1.03 4.10
N SER A 44 3.08 0.95 2.97
CA SER A 44 4.19 0.00 2.79
C SER A 44 5.47 0.39 3.52
N GLY A 45 5.57 1.65 3.94
CA GLY A 45 6.70 2.21 4.66
C GLY A 45 7.75 2.90 3.78
N ALA A 46 8.48 3.81 4.41
CA ALA A 46 9.69 4.46 3.94
C ALA A 46 10.89 4.03 4.79
N ASP A 47 12.09 4.50 4.45
CA ASP A 47 13.34 4.05 5.08
C ASP A 47 13.43 4.35 6.59
N ILE A 48 12.65 5.32 7.06
CA ILE A 48 12.61 5.77 8.47
C ILE A 48 11.33 5.37 9.21
N THR A 49 10.40 4.65 8.57
CA THR A 49 9.15 4.22 9.20
C THR A 49 9.16 2.73 9.50
N GLY A 50 8.24 2.29 10.35
CA GLY A 50 7.96 0.87 10.50
C GLY A 50 7.65 0.20 9.15
N SER A 51 7.94 -1.09 9.06
CA SER A 51 7.66 -1.90 7.86
C SER A 51 6.99 -3.21 8.25
N PHE A 52 6.27 -3.80 7.30
CA PHE A 52 5.70 -5.13 7.47
C PHE A 52 6.81 -6.16 7.26
N ALA A 53 7.07 -6.98 8.27
CA ALA A 53 8.14 -7.97 8.26
C ALA A 53 8.10 -8.86 7.00
N HIS A 54 9.24 -8.99 6.32
CA HIS A 54 9.39 -9.72 5.05
C HIS A 54 8.53 -9.23 3.86
N LYS A 55 7.91 -8.05 3.95
CA LYS A 55 7.10 -7.46 2.86
C LYS A 55 7.81 -6.27 2.24
N GLY A 56 8.76 -6.55 1.35
CA GLY A 56 9.46 -5.52 0.58
C GLY A 56 8.58 -4.84 -0.48
N LYS A 57 9.05 -3.71 -1.03
CA LYS A 57 8.32 -2.91 -2.04
C LYS A 57 7.89 -3.71 -3.27
N VAL A 58 8.66 -4.72 -3.68
CA VAL A 58 8.30 -5.62 -4.78
C VAL A 58 7.01 -6.41 -4.48
N THR A 59 6.83 -6.86 -3.24
CA THR A 59 5.63 -7.60 -2.82
C THR A 59 4.40 -6.69 -2.80
N TRP A 60 4.54 -5.49 -2.23
CA TRP A 60 3.50 -4.46 -2.26
C TRP A 60 3.11 -4.07 -3.68
N TRP A 61 4.10 -3.87 -4.55
CA TRP A 61 3.86 -3.54 -5.95
C TRP A 61 3.10 -4.64 -6.69
N LYS A 62 3.42 -5.91 -6.44
CA LYS A 62 2.72 -7.06 -7.05
C LYS A 62 1.23 -7.06 -6.71
N ILE A 63 0.87 -6.91 -5.43
CA ILE A 63 -0.54 -6.89 -5.01
C ILE A 63 -1.26 -5.62 -5.50
N PHE A 64 -0.57 -4.48 -5.48
CA PHE A 64 -1.12 -3.21 -5.95
C PHE A 64 -1.44 -3.23 -7.45
N LYS A 65 -0.61 -3.89 -8.26
CA LYS A 65 -0.86 -4.04 -9.70
C LYS A 65 -2.17 -4.77 -9.99
N THR A 66 -2.58 -5.71 -9.15
CA THR A 66 -3.82 -6.49 -9.33
C THR A 66 -4.93 -6.06 -8.37
N ALA A 67 -4.78 -4.91 -7.72
CA ALA A 67 -5.73 -4.46 -6.71
C ALA A 67 -7.06 -4.03 -7.33
N ASP A 68 -8.14 -4.50 -6.74
CA ASP A 68 -9.50 -4.08 -7.09
C ASP A 68 -9.75 -2.61 -6.76
N ARG A 69 -10.76 -2.03 -7.41
CA ARG A 69 -11.16 -0.63 -7.27
C ARG A 69 -11.29 -0.17 -5.80
N LYS A 70 -11.93 -0.98 -4.95
CA LYS A 70 -12.13 -0.66 -3.53
C LYS A 70 -10.80 -0.43 -2.77
N PHE A 71 -9.76 -1.20 -3.09
CA PHE A 71 -8.46 -1.06 -2.45
C PHE A 71 -7.75 0.21 -2.93
N LEU A 72 -7.86 0.53 -4.22
CA LEU A 72 -7.29 1.76 -4.77
C LEU A 72 -7.97 3.00 -4.18
N GLU A 73 -9.30 2.98 -4.03
CA GLU A 73 -10.06 4.06 -3.39
C GLU A 73 -9.68 4.22 -1.91
N ALA A 74 -9.58 3.11 -1.17
CA ALA A 74 -9.16 3.14 0.24
C ALA A 74 -7.72 3.66 0.41
N LEU A 75 -6.79 3.24 -0.45
CA LEU A 75 -5.42 3.76 -0.46
C LEU A 75 -5.40 5.26 -0.83
N GLY A 76 -6.18 5.68 -1.82
CA GLY A 76 -6.28 7.09 -2.22
C GLY A 76 -6.91 7.99 -1.15
N ALA A 77 -7.68 7.42 -0.22
CA ALA A 77 -8.27 8.16 0.90
C ALA A 77 -7.25 8.42 2.04
N LEU A 78 -6.16 7.67 2.12
CA LEU A 78 -5.14 7.87 3.16
C LEU A 78 -4.53 9.28 3.07
N GLY A 79 -4.55 10.01 4.18
CA GLY A 79 -4.02 11.38 4.28
C GLY A 79 -4.92 12.46 3.68
N THR A 80 -6.12 12.11 3.19
CA THR A 80 -7.11 13.10 2.69
C THR A 80 -8.03 13.62 3.80
N THR A 81 -8.17 12.86 4.89
CA THR A 81 -8.97 13.21 6.07
C THR A 81 -8.12 13.15 7.33
N PRO A 82 -8.45 13.94 8.38
CA PRO A 82 -7.71 13.92 9.66
C PRO A 82 -7.77 12.58 10.37
N SER A 83 -8.86 11.83 10.20
CA SER A 83 -9.07 10.52 10.80
C SER A 83 -9.45 9.48 9.75
N LEU A 84 -9.03 8.25 9.99
CA LEU A 84 -9.38 7.09 9.18
C LEU A 84 -10.77 6.60 9.57
N THR A 85 -11.65 6.40 8.59
CA THR A 85 -12.97 5.79 8.85
C THR A 85 -12.83 4.28 9.03
N GLU A 86 -13.70 3.68 9.85
CA GLU A 86 -13.72 2.23 10.08
C GLU A 86 -13.86 1.45 8.76
N THR A 87 -14.67 1.96 7.82
CA THR A 87 -14.84 1.35 6.50
C THR A 87 -13.54 1.32 5.70
N VAL A 88 -12.81 2.44 5.63
CA VAL A 88 -11.52 2.48 4.93
C VAL A 88 -10.51 1.58 5.64
N GLN A 89 -10.46 1.60 6.97
CA GLN A 89 -9.59 0.74 7.75
C GLN A 89 -9.85 -0.75 7.45
N GLN A 90 -11.11 -1.18 7.42
CA GLN A 90 -11.48 -2.57 7.13
C GLN A 90 -11.07 -2.99 5.71
N VAL A 91 -11.22 -2.09 4.72
CA VAL A 91 -10.78 -2.37 3.33
C VAL A 91 -9.25 -2.48 3.26
N LEU A 92 -8.52 -1.66 4.01
CA LEU A 92 -7.06 -1.75 4.09
C LEU A 92 -6.61 -3.03 4.82
N GLU A 93 -7.31 -3.46 5.86
CA GLU A 93 -7.06 -4.75 6.53
C GLU A 93 -7.23 -5.93 5.56
N GLU A 94 -8.26 -5.90 4.72
CA GLU A 94 -8.45 -6.91 3.67
C GLU A 94 -7.32 -6.86 2.63
N PHE A 95 -6.90 -5.66 2.22
CA PHE A 95 -5.77 -5.50 1.29
C PHE A 95 -4.47 -6.07 1.87
N ILE A 96 -4.17 -5.78 3.14
CA ILE A 96 -3.02 -6.33 3.87
C ILE A 96 -3.17 -7.85 4.04
N SER A 97 -4.37 -8.35 4.25
CA SER A 97 -4.61 -9.80 4.33
C SER A 97 -4.15 -10.52 3.05
N GLN A 98 -4.37 -9.91 1.87
CA GLN A 98 -3.88 -10.43 0.59
C GLN A 98 -2.35 -10.36 0.44
N LEU A 99 -1.67 -9.45 1.15
CA LEU A 99 -0.21 -9.37 1.20
C LEU A 99 0.42 -10.60 1.90
N TYR A 100 -0.29 -11.20 2.85
CA TYR A 100 0.16 -12.37 3.60
C TYR A 100 -0.31 -13.67 2.99
N ILE A 101 -1.58 -13.75 2.59
CA ILE A 101 -2.16 -14.92 1.94
C ILE A 101 -2.81 -14.46 0.64
N SER A 102 -2.13 -14.71 -0.48
CA SER A 102 -2.61 -14.32 -1.81
C SER A 102 -4.02 -14.85 -2.08
N LYS A 103 -4.93 -13.98 -2.54
CA LYS A 103 -6.33 -14.29 -2.86
C LYS A 103 -7.12 -14.92 -1.69
N THR A 104 -6.75 -14.61 -0.46
CA THR A 104 -7.51 -15.04 0.72
C THR A 104 -8.92 -14.45 0.75
N LYS A 105 -9.85 -15.19 1.36
CA LYS A 105 -11.19 -14.69 1.70
C LYS A 105 -11.25 -14.09 3.11
N LEU A 106 -10.16 -14.18 3.87
CA LEU A 106 -10.06 -13.58 5.19
C LEU A 106 -9.91 -12.06 5.04
N THR A 107 -10.82 -11.32 5.64
CA THR A 107 -10.87 -9.85 5.56
C THR A 107 -10.24 -9.17 6.78
N SER A 108 -10.00 -9.93 7.86
CA SER A 108 -9.40 -9.46 9.09
C SER A 108 -7.97 -9.94 9.21
N ILE A 109 -7.07 -9.04 9.58
CA ILE A 109 -5.68 -9.37 9.83
C ILE A 109 -5.53 -10.34 11.01
N ASN A 110 -6.38 -10.22 12.03
CA ASN A 110 -6.34 -11.13 13.17
C ASN A 110 -6.71 -12.56 12.74
N ASP A 111 -7.64 -12.72 11.79
CA ASP A 111 -8.01 -14.03 11.26
C ASP A 111 -6.87 -14.62 10.42
N VAL A 112 -6.21 -13.78 9.62
CA VAL A 112 -4.99 -14.18 8.90
C VAL A 112 -3.89 -14.60 9.86
N ARG A 113 -3.67 -13.82 10.94
CA ARG A 113 -2.69 -14.14 11.99
C ARG A 113 -2.98 -15.48 12.63
N SER A 114 -4.22 -15.69 13.04
CA SER A 114 -4.70 -16.95 13.63
C SER A 114 -4.52 -18.14 12.66
N SER A 115 -4.89 -17.97 11.38
CA SER A 115 -4.74 -19.02 10.36
C SER A 115 -3.27 -19.39 10.11
N LEU A 116 -2.37 -18.41 10.02
CA LEU A 116 -0.94 -18.66 9.83
C LEU A 116 -0.30 -19.34 11.04
N PHE A 117 -0.72 -18.92 12.25
CA PHE A 117 -0.29 -19.53 13.49
C PHE A 117 -0.72 -21.01 13.57
N ALA A 118 -1.98 -21.31 13.27
CA ALA A 118 -2.50 -22.68 13.26
C ALA A 118 -1.76 -23.60 12.26
N LYS A 119 -1.25 -23.05 11.15
CA LYS A 119 -0.50 -23.78 10.12
C LYS A 119 0.98 -24.01 10.47
N LYS A 120 1.40 -23.75 11.72
CA LYS A 120 2.80 -23.83 12.17
C LYS A 120 3.77 -22.95 11.36
N GLN A 121 3.28 -21.91 10.67
CA GLN A 121 4.14 -20.88 10.07
C GLN A 121 4.55 -19.83 11.11
N CYS A 122 4.90 -20.30 12.32
CA CYS A 122 5.04 -19.51 13.55
C CYS A 122 6.39 -18.78 13.70
N LYS A 123 7.16 -18.59 12.63
CA LYS A 123 8.23 -17.58 12.72
C LYS A 123 7.51 -16.25 12.84
N ASP A 124 7.63 -15.58 13.99
CA ASP A 124 6.86 -14.37 14.32
C ASP A 124 6.93 -13.32 13.20
N GLU A 125 8.09 -13.27 12.54
CA GLU A 125 8.41 -12.42 11.38
C GLU A 125 7.57 -12.71 10.12
N ASN A 126 6.82 -13.82 10.06
CA ASN A 126 5.91 -14.17 8.97
C ASN A 126 4.44 -13.87 9.29
N LEU A 127 4.14 -13.56 10.56
CA LEU A 127 2.80 -13.21 10.97
C LEU A 127 2.50 -11.75 10.60
N PRO A 128 1.25 -11.42 10.22
CA PRO A 128 0.86 -10.03 10.07
C PRO A 128 0.87 -9.32 11.42
N PRO A 129 0.97 -7.97 11.42
CA PRO A 129 0.84 -7.18 12.64
C PRO A 129 -0.51 -7.45 13.32
N THR A 130 -0.67 -7.00 14.56
CA THR A 130 -1.99 -6.98 15.19
C THR A 130 -2.82 -5.83 14.62
N ARG A 131 -4.15 -5.93 14.69
CA ARG A 131 -5.05 -4.85 14.28
C ARG A 131 -4.69 -3.50 14.93
N THR A 132 -4.33 -3.52 16.21
CA THR A 132 -3.93 -2.32 16.98
C THR A 132 -2.71 -1.63 16.38
N ALA A 133 -1.75 -2.38 15.83
CA ALA A 133 -0.57 -1.80 15.20
C ALA A 133 -0.85 -1.09 13.86
N LEU A 134 -2.07 -1.18 13.33
CA LEU A 134 -2.51 -0.41 12.16
C LEU A 134 -3.22 0.89 12.53
N GLN A 135 -3.54 1.09 13.81
CA GLN A 135 -4.18 2.32 14.24
C GLN A 135 -3.15 3.44 14.33
N PRO A 136 -3.52 4.70 14.01
CA PRO A 136 -2.67 5.85 14.29
C PRO A 136 -2.26 5.87 15.77
N ALA A 137 -1.00 6.26 16.03
CA ALA A 137 -0.47 6.43 17.38
C ALA A 137 -1.07 7.65 18.09
#